data_AF-A0A4R5B884-F1
#
_entry.id   AF-A0A4R5B884-F1
#
_cell.length_a   1.000
_cell.length_b   1.000
_cell.length_c   1.000
_cell.angle_alpha   90.00
_cell.angle_beta   90.00
_cell.angle_gamma   90.00
#
_symmetry.space_group_name_H-M   'P 1'
#
loop_
_entity.id
_entity.type
_entity.pdbx_description
1 polymer ?
#
loop_
_entity_poly.entity_id
_entity_poly.type
_entity_poly.pdbx_seq_one_letter_code
_entity_poly.pdbx_strand_id
1 'polypeptide(L)'
;MGVRSAADAPMQVVTSGVIDALANRGRVRSAPGGFSLAHHRVTDGTLGCLATGREQPRDDMLLCVSNNHVLADTNRGMAGDCLCQPAPADGGTCPADQVAALERYVPLDFSGGTNLVDCATGWCWPDRVRPEIGFQTSAGIELFRITAEIETPALGMVVGKSGRTTQRTKGVVTCVNWSGRVRYGTSGQAFFADQIVIEPAEGRPFAAPGDSGSCIWTWDDKQAIGLLFSGTGTHTFANPMSLVAYALDIDLFT
;
A
#
# COMPACT_ATOMS: atom_id res chain seq x y z
N MET A 1 -3.31 25.11 52.60
CA MET A 1 -3.48 24.43 51.30
C MET A 1 -2.43 24.99 50.36
N GLY A 2 -1.32 24.28 50.17
CA GLY A 2 -0.16 24.78 49.41
C GLY A 2 -0.30 24.51 47.92
N VAL A 3 -0.21 25.57 47.13
CA VAL A 3 -0.04 25.48 45.66
C VAL A 3 1.39 25.00 45.42
N ARG A 4 1.56 23.83 44.82
CA ARG A 4 2.89 23.38 44.35
C ARG A 4 3.14 24.02 42.99
N SER A 5 4.26 24.72 42.88
CA SER A 5 4.80 25.18 41.60
C SER A 5 5.16 23.96 40.73
N ALA A 6 4.96 24.04 39.41
CA ALA A 6 5.39 23.02 38.46
C ALA A 6 6.92 22.79 38.45
N ALA A 7 7.68 23.58 39.22
CA ALA A 7 9.13 23.48 39.38
C ALA A 7 9.60 22.28 40.24
N ASP A 8 8.71 21.56 40.94
CA ASP A 8 9.09 20.45 41.85
C ASP A 8 8.97 19.05 41.22
N ALA A 9 8.70 18.95 39.91
CA ALA A 9 8.71 17.67 39.22
C ALA A 9 10.17 17.36 38.77
N PRO A 10 10.72 16.16 39.07
CA PRO A 10 12.03 15.77 38.57
C PRO A 10 12.00 15.74 37.04
N MET A 11 12.60 16.75 36.41
CA MET A 11 12.74 16.85 34.97
C MET A 11 14.03 16.14 34.56
N GLN A 12 13.91 15.03 33.84
CA GLN A 12 15.04 14.38 33.19
C GLN A 12 15.15 14.92 31.76
N VAL A 13 16.18 15.72 31.50
CA VAL A 13 16.50 16.16 30.14
C VAL A 13 17.32 15.06 29.47
N VAL A 14 16.74 14.43 28.45
CA VAL A 14 17.44 13.47 27.59
C VAL A 14 17.68 14.14 26.25
N THR A 15 18.94 14.27 25.84
CA THR A 15 19.28 14.76 24.50
C THR A 15 19.01 13.64 23.50
N SER A 16 17.89 13.72 22.78
CA SER A 16 17.70 12.93 21.56
C SER A 16 18.47 13.58 20.42
N GLY A 17 18.88 12.80 19.42
CA GLY A 17 19.18 13.34 18.10
C GLY A 17 17.92 13.95 17.45
N VAL A 18 17.93 14.07 16.12
CA VAL A 18 16.71 14.39 15.37
C VAL A 18 15.64 13.33 15.70
N ILE A 19 14.51 13.77 16.25
CA ILE A 19 13.34 12.91 16.45
C ILE A 19 12.57 12.92 15.13
N ASP A 20 12.85 11.94 14.29
CA ASP A 20 12.05 11.72 13.09
C ASP A 20 10.70 11.13 13.46
N ALA A 21 9.64 11.61 12.82
CA ALA A 21 8.36 10.93 12.85
C ALA A 21 8.53 9.57 12.15
N LEU A 22 8.60 8.49 12.94
CA LEU A 22 8.70 7.10 12.48
C LEU A 22 7.45 6.76 11.65
N ALA A 23 7.51 6.99 10.34
CA ALA A 23 6.49 6.59 9.39
C ALA A 23 7.17 5.94 8.19
N ASN A 24 6.44 5.09 7.47
CA ASN A 24 6.92 4.44 6.26
C ASN A 24 7.03 5.42 5.06
N ARG A 25 7.34 6.69 5.34
CA ARG A 25 7.53 7.82 4.42
C ARG A 25 8.99 8.03 4.03
N GLY A 26 9.92 7.54 4.86
CA GLY A 26 11.34 7.70 4.64
C GLY A 26 11.83 7.03 3.35
N ARG A 27 12.92 7.56 2.80
CA ARG A 27 13.66 6.93 1.70
C ARG A 27 14.28 5.62 2.18
N VAL A 28 14.04 4.54 1.43
CA VAL A 28 14.64 3.22 1.67
C VAL A 28 15.17 2.67 0.35
N ARG A 29 16.41 2.16 0.37
CA ARG A 29 17.07 1.55 -0.79
C ARG A 29 17.75 0.24 -0.37
N SER A 30 17.41 -0.89 -0.96
CA SER A 30 16.32 -1.11 -1.94
C SER A 30 14.93 -0.98 -1.28
N ALA A 31 13.94 -0.48 -2.04
CA ALA A 31 12.60 -0.14 -1.56
C ALA A 31 11.74 -1.39 -1.23
N PRO A 32 11.27 -1.56 0.01
CA PRO A 32 10.38 -2.66 0.39
C PRO A 32 8.90 -2.32 0.19
N GLY A 33 8.05 -3.35 0.24
CA GLY A 33 6.61 -3.19 0.39
C GLY A 33 6.23 -2.49 1.70
N GLY A 34 5.06 -1.85 1.72
CA GLY A 34 4.54 -1.09 2.85
C GLY A 34 5.12 0.33 3.00
N PHE A 35 6.05 0.73 2.14
CA PHE A 35 6.65 2.06 2.12
C PHE A 35 6.06 2.96 1.03
N SER A 36 6.22 4.26 1.27
CA SER A 36 5.77 5.34 0.39
C SER A 36 6.28 5.16 -1.04
N LEU A 37 5.37 5.07 -1.99
CA LEU A 37 5.66 5.04 -3.41
C LEU A 37 4.45 5.58 -4.18
N ALA A 38 4.69 6.41 -5.18
CA ALA A 38 3.65 6.84 -6.08
C ALA A 38 4.22 7.23 -7.44
N HIS A 39 3.30 7.38 -8.39
CA HIS A 39 3.55 8.09 -9.64
C HIS A 39 3.95 9.54 -9.37
N HIS A 40 4.86 10.10 -10.17
CA HIS A 40 5.41 11.45 -9.94
C HIS A 40 4.38 12.60 -9.96
N ARG A 41 3.21 12.39 -10.60
CA ARG A 41 2.05 13.31 -10.58
C ARG A 41 1.05 13.04 -9.44
N VAL A 42 1.20 11.95 -8.71
CA VAL A 42 0.32 11.56 -7.61
C VAL A 42 0.95 11.96 -6.28
N THR A 43 0.14 12.44 -5.35
CA THR A 43 0.61 12.96 -4.06
C THR A 43 1.29 11.87 -3.23
N ASP A 44 0.61 10.74 -3.01
CA ASP A 44 1.09 9.66 -2.17
C ASP A 44 0.46 8.31 -2.50
N GLY A 45 1.00 7.27 -1.86
CA GLY A 45 0.56 5.89 -1.97
C GLY A 45 1.57 4.95 -1.33
N THR A 46 1.36 3.65 -1.49
CA THR A 46 2.20 2.60 -0.92
C THR A 46 2.63 1.60 -2.00
N LEU A 47 3.90 1.18 -1.96
CA LEU A 47 4.37 -0.03 -2.66
C LEU A 47 3.74 -1.24 -1.98
N GLY A 48 2.88 -1.99 -2.65
CA GLY A 48 2.19 -3.12 -2.03
C GLY A 48 3.10 -4.30 -1.80
N CYS A 49 3.50 -4.91 -2.90
CA CYS A 49 4.40 -6.07 -2.95
C CYS A 49 5.11 -6.09 -4.31
N LEU A 50 6.06 -7.01 -4.48
CA LEU A 50 6.64 -7.30 -5.79
C LEU A 50 5.96 -8.52 -6.42
N ALA A 51 6.08 -8.60 -7.73
CA ALA A 51 5.52 -9.64 -8.57
C ALA A 51 6.41 -9.88 -9.80
N THR A 52 6.19 -10.99 -10.48
CA THR A 52 6.72 -11.27 -11.82
C THR A 52 5.57 -11.39 -12.81
N GLY A 53 5.77 -10.97 -14.06
CA GLY A 53 4.79 -11.25 -15.12
C GLY A 53 4.76 -12.74 -15.49
N ARG A 54 3.59 -13.24 -15.90
CA ARG A 54 3.41 -14.65 -16.26
C ARG A 54 3.68 -14.95 -17.72
N GLU A 55 3.15 -14.10 -18.60
CA GLU A 55 3.19 -14.35 -20.04
C GLU A 55 4.07 -13.35 -20.78
N GLN A 56 4.59 -13.77 -21.94
CA GLN A 56 5.33 -12.89 -22.84
C GLN A 56 4.49 -11.66 -23.23
N PRO A 57 5.06 -10.45 -23.29
CA PRO A 57 6.49 -10.12 -23.17
C PRO A 57 6.96 -9.82 -21.73
N ARG A 58 6.17 -10.18 -20.71
CA ARG A 58 6.39 -9.84 -19.28
C ARG A 58 6.88 -11.02 -18.45
N ASP A 59 7.06 -12.18 -19.05
CA ASP A 59 7.59 -13.38 -18.41
C ASP A 59 8.87 -13.04 -17.61
N ASP A 60 8.90 -13.40 -16.32
CA ASP A 60 9.94 -13.09 -15.34
C ASP A 60 10.29 -11.60 -15.14
N MET A 61 9.52 -10.68 -15.73
CA MET A 61 9.73 -9.25 -15.55
C MET A 61 9.43 -8.86 -14.11
N LEU A 62 10.40 -8.26 -13.41
CA LEU A 62 10.20 -7.79 -12.03
C LEU A 62 9.30 -6.55 -12.00
N LEU A 63 8.20 -6.65 -11.26
CA LEU A 63 7.18 -5.63 -11.15
C LEU A 63 6.91 -5.27 -9.68
N CYS A 64 6.59 -4.01 -9.40
CA CYS A 64 5.90 -3.62 -8.17
C CYS A 64 4.40 -3.50 -8.41
N VAL A 65 3.60 -3.84 -7.41
CA VAL A 65 2.15 -3.77 -7.46
C VAL A 65 1.64 -2.69 -6.52
N SER A 66 0.71 -1.88 -7.00
CA SER A 66 -0.05 -0.91 -6.20
C SER A 66 -1.36 -0.57 -6.93
N ASN A 67 -2.09 0.44 -6.49
CA ASN A 67 -3.35 0.83 -7.14
C ASN A 67 -3.11 1.59 -8.45
N ASN A 68 -4.11 1.57 -9.35
CA ASN A 68 -4.14 2.44 -10.52
C ASN A 68 -4.11 3.91 -10.08
N HIS A 69 -4.91 4.30 -9.09
CA HIS A 69 -4.91 5.71 -8.66
C HIS A 69 -3.58 6.14 -8.01
N VAL A 70 -2.71 5.19 -7.64
CA VAL A 70 -1.37 5.45 -7.08
C VAL A 70 -0.30 5.47 -8.18
N LEU A 71 -0.26 4.49 -9.08
CA LEU A 71 0.80 4.35 -10.10
C LEU A 71 0.44 4.95 -11.46
N ALA A 72 -0.85 5.09 -11.77
CA ALA A 72 -1.34 5.47 -13.09
C ALA A 72 -2.17 6.76 -13.07
N ASP A 73 -2.03 7.58 -12.02
CA ASP A 73 -2.70 8.89 -11.89
C ASP A 73 -4.20 8.82 -12.23
N THR A 74 -4.88 7.76 -11.79
CA THR A 74 -6.30 7.50 -12.08
C THR A 74 -6.58 7.51 -13.59
N ASN A 75 -6.00 6.55 -14.32
CA ASN A 75 -6.05 6.40 -15.79
C ASN A 75 -5.32 7.47 -16.62
N ARG A 76 -4.56 8.39 -16.01
CA ARG A 76 -3.84 9.46 -16.75
C ARG A 76 -2.34 9.20 -16.91
N GLY A 77 -1.84 8.11 -16.33
CA GLY A 77 -0.46 7.65 -16.45
C GLY A 77 -0.19 7.07 -17.84
N MET A 78 1.04 7.28 -18.32
CA MET A 78 1.55 6.68 -19.54
C MET A 78 2.62 5.64 -19.20
N ALA A 79 2.70 4.57 -20.00
CA ALA A 79 3.77 3.60 -19.84
C ALA A 79 5.14 4.28 -19.93
N GLY A 80 6.05 3.94 -19.01
CA GLY A 80 7.34 4.60 -18.84
C GLY A 80 7.36 5.76 -17.84
N ASP A 81 6.20 6.24 -17.37
CA ASP A 81 6.14 7.32 -16.39
C ASP A 81 6.88 6.96 -15.09
N CYS A 82 7.51 7.95 -14.47
CA CYS A 82 8.32 7.74 -13.28
C CYS A 82 7.49 7.37 -12.04
N LEU A 83 7.90 6.29 -11.37
CA LEU A 83 7.41 5.89 -10.05
C LEU A 83 8.55 6.03 -9.03
N CYS A 84 8.40 6.92 -8.05
CA CYS A 84 9.44 7.25 -7.09
C CYS A 84 9.16 6.72 -5.68
N GLN A 85 10.24 6.35 -4.98
CA GLN A 85 10.25 6.02 -3.55
C GLN A 85 11.25 6.98 -2.88
N PRO A 86 10.84 7.80 -1.91
CA PRO A 86 9.47 7.93 -1.44
C PRO A 86 8.57 8.62 -2.46
N ALA A 87 7.25 8.67 -2.24
CA ALA A 87 6.32 9.40 -3.08
C ALA A 87 6.57 10.93 -3.05
N PRO A 88 6.04 11.72 -3.99
CA PRO A 88 6.27 13.17 -4.05
C PRO A 88 5.96 13.93 -2.76
N ALA A 89 4.87 13.61 -2.06
CA ALA A 89 4.51 14.26 -0.79
C ALA A 89 5.52 14.00 0.34
N ASP A 90 6.37 12.99 0.20
CA ASP A 90 7.39 12.61 1.17
C ASP A 90 8.81 12.98 0.71
N GLY A 91 8.91 13.87 -0.30
CA GLY A 91 10.18 14.42 -0.79
C GLY A 91 10.83 13.64 -1.93
N GLY A 92 10.12 12.67 -2.52
CA GLY A 92 10.58 11.96 -3.70
C GLY A 92 10.60 12.82 -4.96
N THR A 93 11.67 12.72 -5.75
CA THR A 93 11.85 13.46 -6.99
C THR A 93 12.24 12.55 -8.15
N CYS A 94 11.78 12.85 -9.36
CA CYS A 94 12.13 12.09 -10.55
C CYS A 94 13.15 12.87 -11.40
N PRO A 95 14.19 12.20 -11.96
CA PRO A 95 14.45 10.77 -11.90
C PRO A 95 15.29 10.31 -10.68
N ALA A 96 15.72 11.21 -9.79
CA ALA A 96 16.67 10.89 -8.71
C ALA A 96 16.21 9.73 -7.80
N ASP A 97 14.89 9.64 -7.58
CA ASP A 97 14.27 8.71 -6.64
C ASP A 97 13.42 7.65 -7.33
N GLN A 98 13.55 7.55 -8.65
CA GLN A 98 12.84 6.58 -9.45
C GLN A 98 13.27 5.16 -9.06
N VAL A 99 12.30 4.31 -8.72
CA VAL A 99 12.52 2.89 -8.43
C VAL A 99 11.80 1.96 -9.40
N ALA A 100 10.81 2.51 -10.13
CA ALA A 100 10.10 1.81 -11.18
C ALA A 100 9.63 2.77 -12.28
N ALA A 101 9.21 2.20 -13.40
CA ALA A 101 8.50 2.89 -14.47
C ALA A 101 7.10 2.30 -14.63
N LEU A 102 6.06 3.11 -14.77
CA LEU A 102 4.70 2.62 -14.97
C LEU A 102 4.66 1.66 -16.16
N GLU A 103 4.12 0.47 -15.97
CA GLU A 103 4.09 -0.58 -16.99
C GLU A 103 2.67 -0.83 -17.49
N ARG A 104 1.75 -1.18 -16.59
CA ARG A 104 0.36 -1.52 -16.94
C ARG A 104 -0.57 -1.12 -15.80
N TYR A 105 -1.83 -0.87 -16.13
CA TYR A 105 -2.91 -0.74 -15.16
C TYR A 105 -4.22 -1.24 -15.74
N VAL A 106 -5.17 -1.59 -14.86
CA VAL A 106 -6.55 -1.86 -15.26
C VAL A 106 -7.31 -0.52 -15.26
N PRO A 107 -7.86 -0.05 -16.39
CA PRO A 107 -8.56 1.23 -16.44
C PRO A 107 -9.80 1.22 -15.56
N LEU A 108 -9.95 2.24 -14.73
CA LEU A 108 -11.16 2.46 -13.94
C LEU A 108 -12.29 3.01 -14.82
N ASP A 109 -13.46 2.37 -14.78
CA ASP A 109 -14.68 2.82 -15.43
C ASP A 109 -15.49 3.76 -14.51
N PHE A 110 -15.60 5.02 -14.92
CA PHE A 110 -16.38 6.06 -14.25
C PHE A 110 -17.74 6.34 -14.94
N SER A 111 -18.02 5.67 -16.07
CA SER A 111 -19.24 5.82 -16.86
C SER A 111 -20.44 5.00 -16.34
N GLY A 112 -20.19 4.12 -15.35
CA GLY A 112 -21.23 3.33 -14.68
C GLY A 112 -21.06 1.82 -14.85
N GLY A 113 -20.02 1.35 -15.54
CA GLY A 113 -19.66 -0.06 -15.55
C GLY A 113 -19.12 -0.56 -14.20
N THR A 114 -18.85 -1.86 -14.15
CA THR A 114 -18.37 -2.53 -12.93
C THR A 114 -16.86 -2.66 -12.96
N ASN A 115 -16.22 -2.13 -11.92
CA ASN A 115 -14.79 -2.33 -11.66
C ASN A 115 -14.63 -3.51 -10.70
N LEU A 116 -13.75 -4.44 -11.03
CA LEU A 116 -13.37 -5.53 -10.12
C LEU A 116 -12.09 -5.22 -9.35
N VAL A 117 -11.23 -4.38 -9.94
CA VAL A 117 -9.92 -4.07 -9.40
C VAL A 117 -9.54 -2.61 -9.63
N ASP A 118 -8.83 -2.03 -8.67
CA ASP A 118 -8.04 -0.82 -8.78
C ASP A 118 -6.57 -1.19 -8.60
N CYS A 119 -5.88 -1.50 -9.70
CA CYS A 119 -4.52 -2.03 -9.64
C CYS A 119 -3.67 -1.64 -10.85
N ALA A 120 -2.36 -1.60 -10.62
CA ALA A 120 -1.35 -1.28 -11.59
C ALA A 120 -0.01 -1.94 -11.23
N THR A 121 0.84 -2.08 -12.23
CA THR A 121 2.22 -2.56 -12.15
C THR A 121 3.21 -1.51 -12.61
N GLY A 122 4.35 -1.45 -11.94
CA GLY A 122 5.52 -0.71 -12.38
C GLY A 122 6.68 -1.66 -12.63
N TRP A 123 7.38 -1.53 -13.76
CA TRP A 123 8.62 -2.25 -14.04
C TRP A 123 9.75 -1.76 -13.13
N CYS A 124 10.37 -2.67 -12.40
CA CYS A 124 11.36 -2.36 -11.37
C CYS A 124 12.78 -2.65 -11.81
N TRP A 125 13.71 -1.80 -11.36
CA TRP A 125 15.12 -2.15 -11.34
C TRP A 125 15.42 -3.04 -10.12
N PRO A 126 16.02 -4.24 -10.29
CA PRO A 126 16.25 -5.18 -9.19
C PRO A 126 17.10 -4.64 -8.04
N ASP A 127 18.01 -3.70 -8.29
CA ASP A 127 18.84 -3.05 -7.27
C ASP A 127 18.09 -1.97 -6.47
N ARG A 128 16.92 -1.52 -6.96
CA ARG A 128 16.15 -0.42 -6.37
C ARG A 128 14.96 -0.86 -5.53
N VAL A 129 14.53 -2.10 -5.66
CA VAL A 129 13.40 -2.69 -4.91
C VAL A 129 13.80 -3.98 -4.22
N ARG A 130 13.01 -4.44 -3.24
CA ARG A 130 13.23 -5.71 -2.56
C ARG A 130 11.90 -6.42 -2.26
N PRO A 131 11.88 -7.76 -2.24
CA PRO A 131 10.65 -8.54 -2.10
C PRO A 131 10.01 -8.46 -0.71
N GLU A 132 10.77 -8.08 0.32
CA GLU A 132 10.24 -7.95 1.67
C GLU A 132 9.26 -6.79 1.81
N ILE A 133 8.26 -6.98 2.67
CA ILE A 133 7.44 -5.92 3.25
C ILE A 133 8.15 -5.39 4.49
N GLY A 134 8.13 -4.07 4.67
CA GLY A 134 8.76 -3.42 5.81
C GLY A 134 7.81 -2.52 6.60
N PHE A 135 8.21 -2.23 7.84
CA PHE A 135 7.62 -1.16 8.66
C PHE A 135 8.65 -0.61 9.65
N GLN A 136 8.48 0.64 10.07
CA GLN A 136 9.35 1.28 11.05
C GLN A 136 9.10 0.75 12.48
N THR A 137 10.18 0.58 13.24
CA THR A 137 10.17 0.27 14.68
C THR A 137 11.15 1.19 15.41
N SER A 138 11.17 1.16 16.75
CA SER A 138 12.17 1.90 17.54
C SER A 138 13.61 1.41 17.30
N ALA A 139 13.79 0.19 16.78
CA ALA A 139 15.09 -0.39 16.47
C ALA A 139 15.51 -0.20 14.99
N GLY A 140 14.67 0.47 14.18
CA GLY A 140 14.86 0.62 12.74
C GLY A 140 13.78 -0.10 11.92
N ILE A 141 14.07 -0.37 10.65
CA ILE A 141 13.11 -1.02 9.74
C ILE A 141 13.13 -2.53 9.99
N GLU A 142 11.97 -3.07 10.38
CA GLU A 142 11.75 -4.51 10.36
C GLU A 142 11.26 -4.93 8.98
N LEU A 143 11.78 -6.06 8.48
CA LEU A 143 11.48 -6.60 7.16
C LEU A 143 11.03 -8.04 7.30
N PHE A 144 10.04 -8.43 6.51
CA PHE A 144 9.57 -9.81 6.45
C PHE A 144 9.02 -10.12 5.06
N ARG A 145 8.95 -11.42 4.74
CA ARG A 145 8.34 -11.91 3.49
C ARG A 145 6.91 -12.35 3.72
N ILE A 146 6.04 -12.04 2.76
CA ILE A 146 4.77 -12.74 2.58
C ILE A 146 4.99 -13.90 1.62
N THR A 147 4.15 -14.92 1.66
CA THR A 147 4.26 -16.06 0.73
C THR A 147 3.83 -15.63 -0.67
N ALA A 148 4.35 -16.32 -1.69
CA ALA A 148 3.84 -16.17 -3.05
C ALA A 148 2.41 -16.72 -3.21
N GLU A 149 1.94 -17.54 -2.27
CA GLU A 149 0.59 -18.06 -2.23
C GLU A 149 -0.45 -16.97 -1.95
N ILE A 150 -1.51 -16.96 -2.76
CA ILE A 150 -2.69 -16.11 -2.58
C ILE A 150 -3.76 -16.95 -1.87
N GLU A 151 -4.21 -16.45 -0.72
CA GLU A 151 -5.26 -17.09 0.06
C GLU A 151 -6.64 -16.48 -0.31
N THR A 152 -7.68 -17.31 -0.29
CA THR A 152 -9.04 -16.85 -0.61
C THR A 152 -9.61 -16.08 0.58
N PRO A 153 -10.07 -14.83 0.42
CA PRO A 153 -10.64 -14.07 1.52
C PRO A 153 -11.84 -14.78 2.16
N ALA A 154 -11.85 -14.90 3.49
CA ALA A 154 -12.95 -15.47 4.25
C ALA A 154 -13.29 -14.62 5.47
N LEU A 155 -14.57 -14.66 5.89
CA LEU A 155 -15.05 -13.94 7.06
C LEU A 155 -14.30 -14.36 8.32
N GLY A 156 -13.96 -13.40 9.16
CA GLY A 156 -13.25 -13.63 10.42
C GLY A 156 -11.74 -13.82 10.29
N MET A 157 -11.17 -13.84 9.07
CA MET A 157 -9.72 -13.87 8.89
C MET A 157 -9.06 -12.66 9.55
N VAL A 158 -8.07 -12.93 10.40
CA VAL A 158 -7.20 -11.91 10.99
C VAL A 158 -6.13 -11.56 9.98
N VAL A 159 -6.02 -10.28 9.65
CA VAL A 159 -5.17 -9.81 8.57
C VAL A 159 -4.27 -8.68 9.02
N GLY A 160 -3.14 -8.56 8.33
CA GLY A 160 -2.19 -7.47 8.50
C GLY A 160 -2.06 -6.67 7.20
N LYS A 161 -1.68 -5.39 7.34
CA LYS A 161 -1.07 -4.63 6.25
C LYS A 161 0.11 -3.84 6.78
N SER A 162 0.99 -3.39 5.89
CA SER A 162 1.95 -2.32 6.17
C SER A 162 1.74 -1.26 5.12
N GLY A 163 1.66 0.00 5.51
CA GLY A 163 1.46 1.11 4.58
C GLY A 163 2.08 2.41 5.04
N ARG A 164 2.24 3.34 4.09
CA ARG A 164 2.90 4.64 4.27
C ARG A 164 2.43 5.38 5.53
N THR A 165 1.12 5.39 5.80
CA THR A 165 0.49 6.29 6.77
C THR A 165 0.30 5.62 8.12
N THR A 166 -0.44 4.51 8.19
CA THR A 166 -0.71 3.86 9.48
C THR A 166 0.32 2.80 9.86
N GLN A 167 1.34 2.57 9.02
CA GLN A 167 2.38 1.55 9.19
C GLN A 167 1.75 0.15 9.29
N ARG A 168 2.28 -0.73 10.14
CA ARG A 168 1.74 -2.06 10.37
C ARG A 168 0.47 -2.01 11.22
N THR A 169 -0.65 -2.47 10.69
CA THR A 169 -1.94 -2.56 11.39
C THR A 169 -2.50 -3.96 11.29
N LYS A 170 -3.31 -4.35 12.29
CA LYS A 170 -4.10 -5.58 12.29
C LYS A 170 -5.60 -5.28 12.15
N GLY A 171 -6.30 -6.12 11.39
CA GLY A 171 -7.74 -6.04 11.17
C GLY A 171 -8.38 -7.41 11.04
N VAL A 172 -9.70 -7.42 10.82
CA VAL A 172 -10.49 -8.63 10.59
C VAL A 172 -11.36 -8.45 9.35
N VAL A 173 -11.43 -9.47 8.51
CA VAL A 173 -12.32 -9.49 7.34
C VAL A 173 -13.79 -9.63 7.80
N THR A 174 -14.63 -8.66 7.46
CA THR A 174 -16.05 -8.61 7.83
C THR A 174 -17.00 -8.73 6.65
N CYS A 175 -16.51 -8.60 5.42
CA CYS A 175 -17.26 -8.87 4.18
C CYS A 175 -16.30 -9.31 3.07
N VAL A 176 -16.76 -10.17 2.16
CA VAL A 176 -15.95 -10.71 1.03
C VAL A 176 -16.58 -10.46 -0.35
N ASN A 177 -17.76 -9.85 -0.39
CA ASN A 177 -18.52 -9.59 -1.61
C ASN A 177 -19.20 -8.22 -1.57
N TRP A 178 -18.51 -7.22 -1.02
CA TRP A 178 -19.04 -5.87 -0.97
C TRP A 178 -19.05 -5.24 -2.37
N SER A 179 -20.16 -4.55 -2.67
CA SER A 179 -20.33 -3.79 -3.90
C SER A 179 -20.85 -2.41 -3.59
N GLY A 180 -20.28 -1.39 -4.23
CA GLY A 180 -20.63 -0.01 -3.93
C GLY A 180 -19.83 1.02 -4.72
N ARG A 181 -20.17 2.30 -4.53
CA ARG A 181 -19.51 3.42 -5.21
C ARG A 181 -18.38 3.99 -4.37
N VAL A 182 -17.23 4.19 -5.00
CA VAL A 182 -16.04 4.80 -4.40
C VAL A 182 -15.71 6.10 -5.16
N ARG A 183 -15.34 7.15 -4.42
CA ARG A 183 -15.06 8.48 -4.97
C ARG A 183 -13.55 8.68 -5.20
N TYR A 184 -13.19 9.14 -6.39
CA TYR A 184 -11.81 9.44 -6.81
C TYR A 184 -11.63 10.94 -7.05
N GLY A 185 -11.84 11.74 -5.99
CA GLY A 185 -11.69 13.20 -6.07
C GLY A 185 -12.51 13.81 -7.21
N THR A 186 -11.84 14.56 -8.08
CA THR A 186 -12.44 15.22 -9.25
C THR A 186 -12.69 14.28 -10.43
N SER A 187 -12.11 13.07 -10.46
CA SER A 187 -12.35 12.07 -11.50
C SER A 187 -13.76 11.45 -11.42
N GLY A 188 -14.45 11.60 -10.28
CA GLY A 188 -15.85 11.16 -10.11
C GLY A 188 -16.00 9.95 -9.20
N GLN A 189 -17.01 9.12 -9.48
CA GLN A 189 -17.32 7.91 -8.71
C GLN A 189 -17.30 6.69 -9.60
N ALA A 190 -16.63 5.63 -9.16
CA ALA A 190 -16.58 4.33 -9.82
C ALA A 190 -17.36 3.31 -8.98
N PHE A 191 -18.10 2.42 -9.64
CA PHE A 191 -18.77 1.30 -8.97
C PHE A 191 -17.83 0.10 -8.94
N PHE A 192 -17.70 -0.53 -7.77
CA PHE A 192 -16.93 -1.74 -7.55
C PHE A 192 -17.83 -2.89 -7.12
N ALA A 193 -17.44 -4.11 -7.50
CA ALA A 193 -18.10 -5.35 -7.08
C ALA A 193 -17.10 -6.36 -6.55
N ASP A 194 -17.55 -7.26 -5.67
CA ASP A 194 -16.77 -8.38 -5.12
C ASP A 194 -15.53 -7.95 -4.32
N GLN A 195 -15.68 -6.90 -3.51
CA GLN A 195 -14.60 -6.36 -2.70
C GLN A 195 -14.59 -6.94 -1.27
N ILE A 196 -13.40 -6.96 -0.67
CA ILE A 196 -13.18 -7.32 0.72
C ILE A 196 -13.37 -6.09 1.60
N VAL A 197 -14.02 -6.26 2.75
CA VAL A 197 -14.12 -5.25 3.80
C VAL A 197 -13.35 -5.73 5.03
N ILE A 198 -12.50 -4.85 5.55
CA ILE A 198 -11.70 -5.06 6.75
C ILE A 198 -12.05 -4.00 7.79
N GLU A 199 -12.31 -4.44 9.01
CA GLU A 199 -12.47 -3.60 10.18
C GLU A 199 -11.23 -3.63 11.09
N PRO A 200 -10.91 -2.54 11.80
CA PRO A 200 -9.76 -2.48 12.69
C PRO A 200 -9.89 -3.43 13.89
N ALA A 201 -8.77 -4.03 14.30
CA ALA A 201 -8.72 -4.90 15.49
C ALA A 201 -7.97 -4.27 16.68
N GLU A 202 -7.39 -3.07 16.54
CA GLU A 202 -6.41 -2.50 17.49
C GLU A 202 -6.79 -1.12 18.05
N GLY A 203 -8.08 -0.78 18.16
CA GLY A 203 -8.52 0.51 18.71
C GLY A 203 -8.06 1.75 17.91
N ARG A 204 -7.48 1.54 16.72
CA ARG A 204 -7.04 2.54 15.76
C ARG A 204 -7.47 2.12 14.35
N PRO A 205 -7.63 3.05 13.39
CA PRO A 205 -7.99 2.70 12.01
C PRO A 205 -7.03 1.67 11.40
N PHE A 206 -7.59 0.72 10.66
CA PHE A 206 -6.79 -0.26 9.91
C PHE A 206 -5.99 0.43 8.80
N ALA A 207 -6.57 1.43 8.13
CA ALA A 207 -5.95 2.19 7.06
C ALA A 207 -6.37 3.66 7.10
N ALA A 208 -5.54 4.51 6.49
CA ALA A 208 -5.81 5.93 6.28
C ALA A 208 -5.34 6.36 4.88
N PRO A 209 -5.72 7.57 4.40
CA PRO A 209 -5.20 8.10 3.14
C PRO A 209 -3.67 7.98 3.04
N GLY A 210 -3.19 7.51 1.88
CA GLY A 210 -1.80 7.17 1.61
C GLY A 210 -1.43 5.70 1.82
N ASP A 211 -2.25 4.91 2.53
CA ASP A 211 -2.05 3.44 2.60
C ASP A 211 -2.56 2.70 1.36
N SER A 212 -3.22 3.39 0.42
CA SER A 212 -3.61 2.87 -0.88
C SER A 212 -2.44 2.15 -1.56
N GLY A 213 -2.69 0.93 -2.01
CA GLY A 213 -1.70 0.05 -2.61
C GLY A 213 -1.05 -0.92 -1.65
N SER A 214 -1.30 -0.82 -0.33
CA SER A 214 -0.78 -1.80 0.64
C SER A 214 -1.29 -3.20 0.33
N CYS A 215 -0.39 -4.19 0.33
CA CYS A 215 -0.77 -5.59 0.34
C CYS A 215 -1.35 -5.96 1.71
N ILE A 216 -2.45 -6.69 1.71
CA ILE A 216 -3.10 -7.25 2.89
C ILE A 216 -2.81 -8.75 2.92
N TRP A 217 -2.32 -9.25 4.04
CA TRP A 217 -1.94 -10.66 4.24
C TRP A 217 -2.66 -11.28 5.43
N THR A 218 -2.78 -12.62 5.45
CA THR A 218 -3.21 -13.38 6.64
C THR A 218 -2.18 -13.23 7.76
N TRP A 219 -2.60 -12.86 8.96
CA TRP A 219 -1.66 -12.40 10.00
C TRP A 219 -0.58 -13.41 10.36
N ASP A 220 -0.95 -14.69 10.48
CA ASP A 220 -0.05 -15.76 10.94
C ASP A 220 0.73 -16.39 9.77
N ASP A 221 0.03 -16.82 8.71
CA ASP A 221 0.62 -17.55 7.59
C ASP A 221 1.23 -16.65 6.51
N LYS A 222 0.94 -15.34 6.57
CA LYS A 222 1.49 -14.32 5.67
C LYS A 222 1.18 -14.57 4.20
N GLN A 223 0.00 -15.11 3.89
CA GLN A 223 -0.51 -15.28 2.53
C GLN A 223 -1.27 -14.03 2.09
N ALA A 224 -1.09 -13.59 0.85
CA ALA A 224 -1.76 -12.39 0.35
C ALA A 224 -3.26 -12.65 0.13
N ILE A 225 -4.12 -11.73 0.57
CA ILE A 225 -5.57 -11.84 0.34
C ILE A 225 -6.14 -10.66 -0.44
N GLY A 226 -5.50 -9.49 -0.39
CA GLY A 226 -6.06 -8.31 -1.06
C GLY A 226 -5.13 -7.13 -1.20
N LEU A 227 -5.55 -6.19 -2.05
CA LEU A 227 -4.87 -4.93 -2.32
C LEU A 227 -5.76 -3.77 -1.86
N LEU A 228 -5.33 -3.06 -0.83
CA LEU A 228 -6.04 -1.93 -0.23
C LEU A 228 -6.21 -0.80 -1.24
N PHE A 229 -7.42 -0.26 -1.42
CA PHE A 229 -7.65 0.88 -2.32
C PHE A 229 -8.53 2.00 -1.76
N SER A 230 -9.31 1.75 -0.71
CA SER A 230 -10.18 2.77 -0.13
C SER A 230 -10.52 2.51 1.34
N GLY A 231 -11.09 3.51 2.03
CA GLY A 231 -11.55 3.35 3.40
C GLY A 231 -12.27 4.58 3.96
N THR A 232 -13.00 4.37 5.04
CA THR A 232 -13.78 5.40 5.77
C THR A 232 -13.24 5.64 7.20
N GLY A 233 -12.07 5.08 7.52
CA GLY A 233 -11.47 5.10 8.86
C GLY A 233 -12.00 3.99 9.79
N THR A 234 -13.27 3.58 9.64
CA THR A 234 -13.84 2.42 10.34
C THR A 234 -13.87 1.17 9.48
N HIS A 235 -13.96 1.31 8.15
CA HIS A 235 -13.94 0.21 7.20
C HIS A 235 -12.86 0.47 6.15
N THR A 236 -12.17 -0.58 5.74
CA THR A 236 -11.20 -0.57 4.65
C THR A 236 -11.69 -1.50 3.56
N PHE A 237 -11.59 -1.04 2.31
CA PHE A 237 -11.98 -1.80 1.13
C PHE A 237 -10.74 -2.24 0.37
N ALA A 238 -10.72 -3.51 -0.03
CA ALA A 238 -9.61 -4.11 -0.76
C ALA A 238 -10.10 -4.97 -1.91
N ASN A 239 -9.35 -4.91 -3.01
CA ASN A 239 -9.54 -5.78 -4.17
C ASN A 239 -9.01 -7.18 -3.81
N PRO A 240 -9.73 -8.27 -4.11
CA PRO A 240 -9.19 -9.61 -3.93
C PRO A 240 -7.88 -9.81 -4.70
N MET A 241 -6.84 -10.32 -4.04
CA MET A 241 -5.52 -10.45 -4.66
C MET A 241 -5.53 -11.41 -5.84
N SER A 242 -6.41 -12.42 -5.82
CA SER A 242 -6.61 -13.33 -6.96
C SER A 242 -7.10 -12.60 -8.21
N LEU A 243 -8.02 -11.63 -8.07
CA LEU A 243 -8.50 -10.81 -9.17
C LEU A 243 -7.43 -9.83 -9.65
N VAL A 244 -6.64 -9.27 -8.73
CA VAL A 244 -5.49 -8.41 -9.06
C VAL A 244 -4.46 -9.18 -9.89
N ALA A 245 -4.05 -10.35 -9.39
CA ALA A 245 -3.06 -11.21 -10.06
C ALA A 245 -3.54 -11.68 -11.43
N TYR A 246 -4.83 -12.04 -11.55
CA TYR A 246 -5.45 -12.38 -12.82
C TYR A 246 -5.49 -11.20 -13.79
N ALA A 247 -6.03 -10.05 -13.37
CA ALA A 247 -6.21 -8.90 -14.25
C ALA A 247 -4.89 -8.26 -14.71
N LEU A 248 -3.84 -8.35 -13.88
CA LEU A 248 -2.51 -7.86 -14.22
C LEU A 248 -1.61 -8.91 -14.84
N ASP A 249 -2.02 -10.18 -14.91
CA ASP A 249 -1.21 -11.30 -15.41
C ASP A 249 0.15 -11.41 -14.69
N ILE A 250 0.11 -11.66 -13.38
CA ILE A 250 1.30 -11.68 -12.51
C ILE A 250 1.26 -12.80 -11.46
N ASP A 251 2.45 -13.25 -11.03
CA ASP A 251 2.65 -14.04 -9.82
C ASP A 251 3.38 -13.24 -8.75
N LEU A 252 3.04 -13.44 -7.48
CA LEU A 252 3.67 -12.70 -6.39
C LEU A 252 5.14 -13.12 -6.21
N PHE A 253 6.02 -12.14 -6.02
CA PHE A 253 7.45 -12.34 -5.83
C PHE A 253 7.86 -11.73 -4.50
N THR A 254 7.68 -12.48 -3.41
CA THR A 254 7.76 -11.94 -2.04
C THR A 254 8.60 -12.75 -1.09
#